data_AF-N6T5C4-F1
#
_entry.id   AF-N6T5C4-F1
#
_cell.length_a   1.000
_cell.length_b   1.000
_cell.length_c   1.000
_cell.angle_alpha   90.00
_cell.angle_beta   90.00
_cell.angle_gamma   90.00
#
_symmetry.space_group_name_H-M   'P 1'
#
loop_
_entity.id
_entity.type
_entity.pdbx_description
1 polymer ?
#
loop_
_entity_poly.entity_id
_entity_poly.type
_entity_poly.pdbx_seq_one_letter_code
_entity_poly.pdbx_strand_id
1 'polypeptide(L)'
;MTKYEILKDWEWLFENVCETLHSFDNEDDITDFVNCKIEAVIAVNQEEVEDEDSNAFKVTSDKFQRLFGLPKDEKLVNYYSCRWSEVTELNKKNSMLFPDSIRIVTREKEYHFSMFLTKNETYTLMEQLVDLAVKRLIDDKKSYREDKELLNKLR
;
A
#
# COMPACT_ATOMS: atom_id res chain seq x y z
N MET A 1 -8.04 8.81 29.24
CA MET A 1 -7.92 10.24 29.54
C MET A 1 -8.18 10.47 31.03
N THR A 2 -7.12 10.73 31.77
CA THR A 2 -7.13 10.96 33.21
C THR A 2 -7.18 12.46 33.50
N LYS A 3 -7.64 12.85 34.69
CA LYS A 3 -7.67 14.26 35.13
C LYS A 3 -6.29 14.95 35.00
N TYR A 4 -5.21 14.19 35.22
CA TYR A 4 -3.85 14.68 35.11
C TYR A 4 -3.47 15.04 33.67
N GLU A 5 -3.82 14.19 32.71
CA GLU A 5 -3.59 14.43 31.27
C GLU A 5 -4.33 15.69 30.81
N ILE A 6 -5.61 15.84 31.19
CA ILE A 6 -6.41 17.01 30.85
C ILE A 6 -5.77 18.31 31.38
N LEU A 7 -5.29 18.31 32.63
CA LEU A 7 -4.67 19.50 33.21
C LEU A 7 -3.35 19.86 32.53
N LYS A 8 -2.55 18.86 32.16
CA LYS A 8 -1.31 19.05 31.42
C LYS A 8 -1.56 19.64 30.03
N ASP A 9 -2.58 19.15 29.32
CA ASP A 9 -2.95 19.66 28.00
C ASP A 9 -3.46 21.11 28.09
N TRP A 10 -4.22 21.45 29.14
CA TRP A 10 -4.66 22.82 29.43
C TRP A 10 -3.50 23.76 29.74
N GLU A 11 -2.50 23.30 30.50
CA GLU A 11 -1.30 24.08 30.81
C GLU A 11 -0.50 24.40 29.54
N TRP A 12 -0.33 23.40 28.66
CA TRP A 12 0.34 23.61 27.37
C TRP A 12 -0.39 24.63 26.48
N LEU A 13 -1.72 24.53 26.38
CA LEU A 13 -2.52 25.49 25.62
C LEU A 13 -2.37 26.91 26.17
N PHE A 14 -2.37 27.07 27.50
CA PHE A 14 -2.18 28.36 28.12
C PHE A 14 -0.80 28.95 27.85
N GLU A 15 0.27 28.15 27.95
CA GLU A 15 1.64 28.63 27.71
C GLU A 15 1.92 28.95 26.23
N ASN A 16 1.32 28.21 25.29
CA ASN A 16 1.71 28.27 23.87
C ASN A 16 0.73 29.05 22.99
N VAL A 17 -0.51 29.26 23.44
CA VAL A 17 -1.57 29.87 22.63
C VAL A 17 -2.00 31.22 23.22
N CYS A 18 -2.01 31.38 24.55
CA CYS A 18 -2.62 32.52 25.24
C CYS A 18 -2.01 33.88 24.89
N GLU A 19 -0.67 33.98 24.74
CA GLU A 19 -0.04 35.24 24.31
C GLU A 19 -0.51 35.70 22.91
N THR A 20 -0.79 34.74 22.02
CA THR A 20 -1.29 35.05 20.67
C THR A 20 -2.76 35.48 20.71
N LEU A 21 -3.55 34.95 21.65
CA LEU A 21 -4.96 35.32 21.82
C LEU A 21 -5.13 36.79 22.23
N HIS A 22 -4.21 37.33 23.02
CA HIS A 22 -4.23 38.75 23.41
C HIS A 22 -3.98 39.73 22.26
N SER A 23 -3.53 39.25 21.10
CA SER A 23 -3.33 40.07 19.90
C SER A 23 -4.59 40.24 19.04
N PHE A 24 -5.69 39.54 19.38
CA PHE A 24 -6.95 39.63 18.66
C PHE A 24 -7.95 40.53 19.42
N ASP A 25 -8.60 41.43 18.67
CA ASP A 25 -9.58 42.38 19.21
C ASP A 25 -11.03 41.85 19.11
N ASN A 26 -11.24 40.66 18.53
CA ASN A 26 -12.54 40.07 18.25
C ASN A 26 -12.65 38.63 18.79
N GLU A 27 -13.74 38.36 19.52
CA GLU A 27 -14.02 37.07 20.15
C GLU A 27 -14.28 35.95 19.14
N ASP A 28 -14.86 36.26 17.98
CA ASP A 28 -15.05 35.30 16.89
C ASP A 28 -13.70 34.86 16.30
N ASP A 29 -12.78 35.80 16.09
CA ASP A 29 -11.43 35.52 15.57
C ASP A 29 -10.59 34.71 16.57
N ILE A 30 -10.76 34.99 17.87
CA ILE A 30 -10.16 34.19 18.96
C ILE A 30 -10.69 32.76 18.90
N THR A 31 -12.00 32.58 18.76
CA THR A 31 -12.65 31.26 18.72
C THR A 31 -12.20 30.46 17.51
N ASP A 32 -12.18 31.07 16.33
CA ASP A 32 -11.73 30.42 15.09
C ASP A 32 -10.24 30.05 15.16
N PHE A 33 -9.40 30.93 15.70
CA PHE A 33 -7.97 30.64 15.87
C PHE A 33 -7.74 29.47 16.83
N VAL A 34 -8.42 29.43 17.98
CA VAL A 34 -8.32 28.33 18.94
C VAL A 34 -8.83 27.03 18.33
N ASN A 35 -9.97 27.05 17.65
CA ASN A 35 -10.53 25.88 16.98
C ASN A 35 -9.56 25.34 15.92
N CYS A 36 -9.05 26.19 15.03
CA CYS A 36 -8.06 25.79 14.03
C CYS A 36 -6.77 25.24 14.67
N LYS A 37 -6.31 25.81 15.79
CA LYS A 37 -5.10 25.36 16.45
C LYS A 37 -5.30 24.01 17.14
N ILE A 38 -6.46 23.79 17.78
CA ILE A 38 -6.83 22.51 18.38
C ILE A 38 -6.98 21.46 17.28
N GLU A 39 -7.67 21.76 16.18
CA GLU A 39 -7.81 20.87 15.02
C GLU A 39 -6.44 20.51 14.43
N ALA A 40 -5.53 21.48 14.30
CA ALA A 40 -4.18 21.23 13.80
C ALA A 40 -3.36 20.36 14.77
N VAL A 41 -3.46 20.57 16.08
CA VAL A 41 -2.78 19.76 17.10
C VAL A 41 -3.36 18.34 17.12
N ILE A 42 -4.68 18.18 16.99
CA ILE A 42 -5.32 16.88 16.85
C ILE A 42 -4.84 16.18 15.58
N ALA A 43 -4.77 16.87 14.44
CA ALA A 43 -4.29 16.30 13.18
C ALA A 43 -2.81 15.86 13.23
N VAL A 44 -1.99 16.53 14.06
CA VAL A 44 -0.57 16.18 14.27
C VAL A 44 -0.40 15.05 15.28
N ASN A 45 -1.26 15.00 16.31
CA ASN A 45 -1.18 14.02 17.41
C ASN A 45 -2.04 12.78 17.18
N GLN A 46 -2.89 12.77 16.15
CA GLN A 46 -3.39 11.53 15.59
C GLN A 46 -2.18 10.79 15.03
N GLU A 47 -1.63 9.86 15.81
CA GLU A 47 -1.04 8.66 15.22
C GLU A 47 -2.04 8.23 14.15
N GLU A 48 -1.57 8.19 12.89
CA GLU A 48 -2.34 7.82 11.70
C GLU A 48 -3.46 6.89 12.13
N VAL A 49 -4.73 7.28 11.96
CA VAL A 49 -5.86 6.41 12.32
C VAL A 49 -5.55 5.05 11.72
N GLU A 50 -5.15 4.10 12.57
CA GLU A 50 -4.73 2.77 12.15
C GLU A 50 -6.03 2.03 11.81
N ASP A 51 -6.62 2.37 10.67
CA ASP A 51 -7.60 1.52 10.02
C ASP A 51 -6.93 0.18 9.66
N GLU A 52 -7.72 -0.87 9.56
CA GLU A 52 -7.27 -2.22 9.24
C GLU A 52 -6.39 -2.24 7.98
N ASP A 53 -6.70 -1.37 7.00
CA ASP A 53 -5.90 -1.18 5.78
C ASP A 53 -4.51 -0.56 6.05
N SER A 54 -4.39 0.41 6.97
CA SER A 54 -3.09 0.99 7.37
C SER A 54 -2.21 -0.04 8.07
N ASN A 55 -2.81 -0.87 8.92
CA ASN A 55 -2.08 -1.95 9.60
C ASN A 55 -1.65 -3.06 8.63
N ALA A 56 -2.51 -3.46 7.69
CA ALA A 56 -2.15 -4.42 6.65
C ALA A 56 -1.03 -3.89 5.72
N PHE A 57 -1.07 -2.59 5.38
CA PHE A 57 -0.04 -1.94 4.60
C PHE A 57 1.30 -1.90 5.36
N LYS A 58 1.30 -1.52 6.64
CA LYS A 58 2.48 -1.48 7.50
C LYS A 58 3.15 -2.85 7.62
N VAL A 59 2.37 -3.90 7.84
CA VAL A 59 2.90 -5.29 7.85
C VAL A 59 3.50 -5.67 6.50
N THR A 60 2.85 -5.30 5.40
CA THR A 60 3.37 -5.57 4.04
C THR A 60 4.65 -4.81 3.75
N SER A 61 4.73 -3.55 4.16
CA SER A 61 5.91 -2.69 4.03
C SER A 61 7.09 -3.24 4.83
N ASP A 62 6.88 -3.61 6.10
CA ASP A 62 7.89 -4.23 6.95
C ASP A 62 8.42 -5.54 6.34
N LYS A 63 7.51 -6.36 5.82
CA LYS A 63 7.88 -7.60 5.14
C LYS A 63 8.68 -7.33 3.86
N PHE A 64 8.27 -6.35 3.08
CA PHE A 64 8.97 -5.94 1.86
C PHE A 64 10.40 -5.49 2.15
N GLN A 65 10.60 -4.61 3.13
CA GLN A 65 11.93 -4.16 3.54
C GLN A 65 12.82 -5.33 3.98
N ARG A 66 12.29 -6.26 4.79
CA ARG A 66 13.04 -7.44 5.25
C ARG A 66 13.40 -8.39 4.13
N LEU A 67 12.49 -8.65 3.19
CA LEU A 67 12.70 -9.59 2.08
C LEU A 67 13.77 -9.11 1.11
N PHE A 68 13.81 -7.81 0.83
CA PHE A 68 14.73 -7.22 -0.13
C PHE A 68 15.97 -6.58 0.51
N GLY A 69 16.06 -6.58 1.85
CA GLY A 69 17.19 -6.00 2.58
C GLY A 69 17.29 -4.48 2.40
N LEU A 70 16.15 -3.78 2.30
CA LEU A 70 16.13 -2.35 2.02
C LEU A 70 16.46 -1.53 3.28
N PRO A 71 17.12 -0.37 3.11
CA PRO A 71 17.30 0.63 4.16
C PRO A 71 15.97 1.10 4.79
N LYS A 72 16.02 1.62 6.03
CA LYS A 72 14.81 2.08 6.75
C LYS A 72 14.18 3.33 6.16
N ASP A 73 14.95 4.11 5.41
CA ASP A 73 14.52 5.31 4.71
C ASP A 73 13.81 5.01 3.38
N GLU A 74 13.94 3.80 2.83
CA GLU A 74 13.18 3.33 1.67
C GLU A 74 11.74 2.99 2.06
N LYS A 75 10.78 3.62 1.37
CA LYS A 75 9.34 3.47 1.65
C LYS A 75 8.64 2.72 0.53
N LEU A 76 7.84 1.71 0.90
CA LEU A 76 6.88 1.14 -0.02
C LEU A 76 5.78 2.18 -0.27
N VAL A 77 5.64 2.62 -1.52
CA VAL A 77 4.64 3.63 -1.90
C VAL A 77 3.29 2.99 -2.19
N ASN A 78 3.29 1.84 -2.88
CA ASN A 78 2.09 1.11 -3.23
C ASN A 78 2.42 -0.35 -3.60
N TYR A 79 1.45 -1.25 -3.52
CA TYR A 79 1.56 -2.62 -4.01
C TYR A 79 0.25 -3.09 -4.63
N TYR A 80 0.37 -4.05 -5.56
CA TYR A 80 -0.78 -4.69 -6.19
C TYR A 80 -0.66 -6.20 -6.02
N SER A 81 -1.70 -6.83 -5.50
CA SER A 81 -1.78 -8.29 -5.45
C SER A 81 -2.24 -8.82 -6.80
N CYS A 82 -1.42 -9.66 -7.43
CA CYS A 82 -1.73 -10.28 -8.71
C CYS A 82 -1.12 -11.68 -8.76
N ARG A 83 -1.87 -12.64 -9.29
CA ARG A 83 -1.34 -13.98 -9.60
C ARG A 83 -0.84 -14.01 -11.03
N TRP A 84 0.40 -14.45 -11.23
CA TRP A 84 0.99 -14.59 -12.57
C TRP A 84 0.19 -15.51 -13.50
N SER A 85 -0.55 -16.48 -12.95
CA SER A 85 -1.45 -17.36 -13.69
C SER A 85 -2.70 -16.69 -14.26
N GLU A 86 -3.07 -15.51 -13.74
CA GLU A 86 -4.27 -14.77 -14.15
C GLU A 86 -3.95 -13.70 -15.20
N VAL A 87 -2.67 -13.48 -15.50
CA VAL A 87 -2.22 -12.55 -16.54
C VAL A 87 -2.59 -13.12 -17.90
N THR A 88 -3.37 -12.35 -18.66
CA THR A 88 -3.81 -12.69 -20.02
C THR A 88 -2.99 -11.97 -21.07
N GLU A 89 -2.51 -10.76 -20.77
CA GLU A 89 -1.64 -10.00 -21.65
C GLU A 89 -0.54 -9.29 -20.87
N LEU A 90 0.68 -9.32 -21.41
CA LEU A 90 1.84 -8.60 -20.91
C LEU A 90 2.48 -7.89 -22.10
N ASN A 91 2.60 -6.57 -22.05
CA ASN A 91 3.07 -5.78 -23.19
C ASN A 91 3.93 -4.60 -22.75
N LYS A 92 5.00 -4.31 -23.51
CA LYS A 92 5.69 -3.02 -23.41
C LYS A 92 4.85 -1.97 -24.15
N LYS A 93 4.53 -0.86 -23.49
CA LYS A 93 3.89 0.29 -24.12
C LYS A 93 4.78 1.51 -24.06
N ASN A 94 4.68 2.32 -25.09
CA ASN A 94 5.25 3.65 -25.12
C ASN A 94 4.16 4.58 -25.63
N SER A 95 3.49 5.28 -24.72
CA SER A 95 2.36 6.14 -25.03
C SER A 95 2.64 7.55 -24.52
N MET A 96 1.90 8.53 -25.06
CA MET A 96 2.07 9.93 -24.67
C MET A 96 1.78 10.18 -23.18
N LEU A 97 0.84 9.43 -22.59
CA LEU A 97 0.47 9.56 -21.16
C LEU A 97 1.36 8.69 -20.25
N PHE A 98 1.79 7.53 -20.74
CA PHE A 98 2.62 6.58 -20.01
C PHE A 98 3.83 6.19 -20.86
N PRO A 99 4.87 7.05 -20.91
CA PRO A 99 6.10 6.72 -21.62
C PRO A 99 6.79 5.56 -20.90
N ASP A 100 7.41 4.69 -21.69
CA ASP A 100 8.24 3.59 -21.17
C ASP A 100 7.56 2.68 -20.14
N SER A 101 6.30 2.31 -20.40
CA SER A 101 5.49 1.51 -19.48
C SER A 101 5.44 0.02 -19.84
N ILE A 102 5.11 -0.81 -18.84
CA ILE A 102 4.70 -2.20 -19.00
C ILE A 102 3.23 -2.28 -18.60
N ARG A 103 2.40 -2.80 -19.52
CA ARG A 103 0.98 -3.04 -19.33
C ARG A 103 0.75 -4.50 -19.00
N ILE A 104 0.04 -4.74 -17.90
CA ILE A 104 -0.40 -6.07 -17.46
C ILE A 104 -1.91 -6.11 -17.50
N VAL A 105 -2.48 -7.08 -18.20
CA VAL A 105 -3.93 -7.32 -18.22
C VAL A 105 -4.18 -8.64 -17.53
N THR A 106 -5.09 -8.62 -16.56
CA THR A 106 -5.69 -9.81 -15.98
C THR A 106 -7.13 -9.94 -16.46
N ARG A 107 -7.82 -11.01 -16.07
CA ARG A 107 -9.24 -11.20 -16.41
C ARG A 107 -10.17 -10.10 -15.90
N GLU A 108 -9.76 -9.39 -14.85
CA GLU A 108 -10.60 -8.43 -14.15
C GLU A 108 -10.09 -7.00 -14.26
N LYS A 109 -8.76 -6.80 -14.38
CA LYS A 109 -8.13 -5.48 -14.26
C LYS A 109 -6.98 -5.31 -15.23
N GLU A 110 -6.72 -4.06 -15.57
CA GLU A 110 -5.58 -3.62 -16.35
C GLU A 110 -4.70 -2.72 -15.48
N TYR A 111 -3.38 -2.95 -15.53
CA TYR A 111 -2.38 -2.23 -14.77
C TYR A 111 -1.31 -1.67 -15.70
N HIS A 112 -0.88 -0.44 -15.41
CA HIS A 112 0.23 0.21 -16.07
C HIS A 112 1.32 0.53 -15.06
N PHE A 113 2.50 -0.02 -15.30
CA PHE A 113 3.69 0.26 -14.53
C PHE A 113 4.66 1.07 -15.39
N SER A 114 5.29 2.08 -14.82
CA SER A 114 6.25 2.96 -15.50
C SER A 114 7.43 3.25 -14.57
N MET A 115 8.37 4.10 -15.00
CA MET A 115 9.54 4.52 -14.19
C MET A 115 10.47 3.36 -13.81
N PHE A 116 10.65 2.40 -14.72
CA PHE A 116 11.60 1.31 -14.50
C PHE A 116 13.04 1.77 -14.66
N LEU A 117 13.94 1.31 -13.79
CA LEU A 117 15.38 1.48 -13.98
C LEU A 117 15.88 0.68 -15.19
N THR A 118 15.44 -0.57 -15.32
CA THR A 118 15.79 -1.47 -16.44
C THR A 118 14.54 -2.16 -16.99
N LYS A 119 13.71 -1.42 -17.74
CA LYS A 119 12.42 -1.89 -18.27
C LYS A 119 12.52 -3.24 -18.99
N ASN A 120 13.54 -3.41 -19.84
CA ASN A 120 13.68 -4.62 -20.64
C ASN A 120 13.94 -5.87 -19.79
N GLU A 121 14.83 -5.76 -18.79
CA GLU A 121 15.14 -6.87 -17.88
C GLU A 121 13.94 -7.19 -17.00
N THR A 122 13.29 -6.14 -16.47
CA THR A 122 12.08 -6.29 -15.66
C THR A 122 11.00 -7.01 -16.46
N TYR A 123 10.77 -6.61 -17.71
CA TYR A 123 9.80 -7.27 -18.59
C TYR A 123 10.13 -8.74 -18.82
N THR A 124 11.39 -9.07 -19.12
CA THR A 124 11.83 -10.46 -19.31
C THR A 124 11.58 -11.29 -18.06
N LEU A 125 11.84 -10.74 -16.86
CA LEU A 125 11.55 -11.41 -15.60
C LEU A 125 10.04 -11.63 -15.41
N MET A 126 9.20 -10.66 -15.76
CA MET A 126 7.75 -10.80 -15.70
C MET A 126 7.25 -11.90 -16.65
N GLU A 127 7.76 -11.98 -17.88
CA GLU A 127 7.44 -13.05 -18.82
C GLU A 127 7.80 -14.43 -18.25
N GLN A 128 8.99 -14.57 -17.66
CA GLN A 128 9.42 -15.82 -17.03
C GLN A 128 8.49 -16.24 -15.89
N LEU A 129 8.00 -15.28 -15.09
CA LEU A 129 7.07 -15.55 -13.99
C LEU A 129 5.69 -16.00 -14.51
N VAL A 130 5.18 -15.39 -15.58
CA VAL A 130 3.95 -15.83 -16.26
C VAL A 130 4.11 -17.26 -16.77
N ASP A 131 5.18 -17.52 -17.52
CA ASP A 131 5.45 -18.84 -18.10
C ASP A 131 5.56 -19.92 -17.02
N LEU A 132 6.27 -19.63 -15.93
CA LEU A 132 6.43 -20.55 -14.81
C LEU A 132 5.08 -20.86 -14.15
N ALA A 133 4.23 -19.84 -13.95
CA ALA A 133 2.91 -20.02 -13.35
C ALA A 133 1.98 -20.87 -14.24
N VAL A 134 1.97 -20.62 -15.55
CA VAL A 134 1.18 -21.39 -16.52
C VAL A 134 1.65 -22.84 -16.60
N LYS A 135 2.97 -23.08 -16.63
CA LYS A 135 3.53 -24.45 -16.60
C LYS A 135 3.10 -25.20 -15.35
N ARG A 136 3.20 -24.58 -14.16
CA ARG A 136 2.75 -25.18 -12.90
C ARG A 136 1.27 -25.55 -12.94
N LEU A 137 0.40 -24.68 -13.46
CA LEU A 137 -1.02 -25.00 -13.62
C LEU A 137 -1.28 -26.21 -14.52
N ILE A 138 -0.51 -26.37 -15.59
CA ILE A 138 -0.65 -27.51 -16.51
C ILE A 138 -0.18 -28.80 -15.83
N ASP A 139 0.93 -28.75 -15.11
CA ASP A 139 1.50 -29.92 -14.46
C ASP A 139 0.66 -30.37 -13.25
N ASP A 140 0.10 -29.44 -12.48
CA ASP A 140 -0.85 -29.74 -11.41
C ASP A 140 -2.11 -30.43 -11.97
N LYS A 141 -2.60 -30.01 -13.14
CA LYS A 141 -3.71 -30.68 -13.83
C LYS A 141 -3.36 -32.07 -14.34
N LYS A 142 -2.10 -32.34 -14.70
CA LYS A 142 -1.66 -33.69 -15.09
C LYS A 142 -1.57 -34.65 -13.89
N SER A 143 -1.20 -34.13 -12.71
CA SER A 143 -1.18 -34.89 -11.46
C SER A 143 -2.58 -35.34 -11.04
N TYR A 144 -3.62 -34.54 -11.38
CA TYR A 144 -5.03 -34.88 -11.21
C TYR A 144 -5.64 -35.58 -12.43
N ARG A 145 -4.96 -36.60 -12.99
CA ARG A 145 -5.65 -37.58 -13.83
C ARG A 145 -6.27 -38.59 -12.87
N GLU A 146 -7.60 -38.67 -12.82
CA GLU A 146 -8.30 -39.73 -12.08
C GLU A 146 -7.63 -41.07 -12.39
N ASP A 147 -7.00 -41.66 -11.38
CA ASP A 147 -6.33 -42.93 -11.49
C ASP A 147 -7.40 -44.01 -11.69
N LYS A 148 -7.81 -44.22 -12.94
CA LYS A 148 -8.78 -45.26 -13.32
C LYS A 148 -8.29 -46.66 -12.92
N GLU A 149 -7.00 -46.82 -12.66
CA GLU A 149 -6.44 -48.03 -12.06
C GLU A 149 -6.86 -48.26 -10.61
N LEU A 150 -7.04 -47.21 -9.79
CA LEU A 150 -7.55 -47.34 -8.42
C LEU A 150 -9.01 -47.81 -8.42
N LEU A 151 -9.81 -47.37 -9.40
CA LEU A 151 -11.20 -47.82 -9.56
C LEU A 151 -11.30 -49.30 -9.97
N ASN A 152 -10.34 -49.80 -10.74
CA ASN A 152 -10.31 -51.21 -11.15
C ASN A 152 -9.83 -52.17 -10.05
N LYS A 153 -9.15 -51.68 -9.00
CA LYS A 153 -8.74 -52.47 -7.83
C LYS A 153 -9.83 -52.58 -6.75
N LEU A 154 -10.93 -51.85 -6.91
CA LEU A 154 -12.10 -51.86 -6.02
C LEU A 154 -13.26 -52.72 -6.56
N ARG A 155 -13.04 -53.47 -7.65
CA ARG A 155 -14.02 -54.38 -8.26
C ARG A 155 -13.62 -55.84 -8.11
#